data_AF-A0A940JBM6-F1
#
_entry.id   AF-A0A940JBM6-F1
#
_cell.length_a   1.000
_cell.length_b   1.000
_cell.length_c   1.000
_cell.angle_alpha   90.00
_cell.angle_beta   90.00
_cell.angle_gamma   90.00
#
_symmetry.space_group_name_H-M   'P 1'
#
loop_
_entity.id
_entity.type
_entity.pdbx_description
1 polymer ?
#
loop_
_entity_poly.entity_id
_entity_poly.type
_entity_poly.pdbx_seq_one_letter_code
_entity_poly.pdbx_strand_id
1 'polypeptide(L)'
;MKILNYLLSISILSVFLFFACKKEDSSTVLKVKLTDAPASFEEVNVDVKAVNVKLDGDTSNWISLTTIPGVYNLLALQDGIDTLI
;
A
#
# COMPACT_ATOMS: atom_id res chain seq x y z
N MET A 1 56.25 10.43 -16.46
CA MET A 1 55.53 10.21 -15.18
C MET A 1 54.27 11.07 -15.04
N LYS A 2 54.29 12.39 -15.29
CA LYS A 2 53.10 13.26 -15.11
C LYS A 2 51.86 12.87 -15.95
N ILE A 3 52.06 12.43 -17.19
CA ILE A 3 50.97 11.95 -18.08
C ILE A 3 50.35 10.63 -17.59
N LEU A 4 51.16 9.73 -17.03
CA LEU A 4 50.67 8.47 -16.45
C LEU A 4 49.84 8.73 -15.19
N ASN A 5 50.25 9.71 -14.38
CA ASN A 5 49.50 10.14 -13.19
C ASN A 5 48.17 10.84 -13.57
N TYR A 6 48.12 11.61 -14.66
CA TYR A 6 46.87 12.19 -15.18
C TYR A 6 45.89 11.13 -15.69
N LEU A 7 46.39 10.12 -16.40
CA LEU A 7 45.58 8.98 -16.86
C LEU A 7 45.01 8.17 -15.68
N LEU A 8 45.80 7.96 -14.64
CA LEU A 8 45.35 7.33 -13.39
C LEU A 8 44.25 8.14 -12.69
N SER A 9 44.36 9.47 -12.68
CA SER A 9 43.37 10.35 -12.05
C SER A 9 42.03 10.38 -12.81
N ILE A 10 42.07 10.34 -14.15
CA ILE A 10 40.86 10.27 -14.99
C ILE A 10 40.15 8.92 -14.81
N SER A 11 40.91 7.83 -14.67
CA SER A 11 40.37 6.50 -14.41
C SER A 11 39.70 6.38 -13.03
N ILE A 12 40.14 7.14 -12.03
CA ILE A 12 39.51 7.18 -10.70
C ILE A 12 38.21 7.98 -10.72
N LEU A 13 38.15 9.05 -11.51
CA LEU A 13 36.95 9.89 -11.62
C LEU A 13 35.80 9.18 -12.39
N SER A 14 36.11 8.30 -13.33
CA SER A 14 35.10 7.56 -14.11
C SER A 14 34.35 6.51 -13.30
N VAL A 15 34.94 5.96 -12.24
CA VAL A 15 34.31 4.93 -11.38
C VAL A 15 33.14 5.50 -10.58
N PHE A 16 33.16 6.80 -10.26
CA PHE A 16 32.06 7.45 -9.54
C PHE A 16 30.80 7.69 -10.40
N LEU A 17 30.91 7.60 -11.74
CA LEU A 17 29.78 7.84 -12.65
C LEU A 17 28.84 6.63 -12.78
N PHE A 18 29.21 5.46 -12.27
CA PHE A 18 28.39 4.24 -12.35
C PHE A 18 27.54 3.96 -11.09
N PHE A 19 27.58 4.82 -10.06
CA PHE A 19 26.67 4.73 -8.92
C PHE A 19 25.30 5.34 -9.25
N ALA A 20 24.51 4.63 -10.04
CA ALA A 20 23.11 4.96 -10.26
C ALA A 20 22.23 4.34 -9.16
N CYS A 21 21.34 5.14 -8.58
CA CYS A 21 20.37 4.66 -7.60
C CYS A 21 19.36 3.72 -8.28
N LYS A 22 19.20 2.51 -7.75
CA LYS A 22 18.15 1.58 -8.20
C LYS A 22 16.82 2.06 -7.62
N LYS A 23 15.78 2.16 -8.46
CA LYS A 23 14.42 2.33 -7.94
C LYS A 23 14.00 1.00 -7.33
N GLU A 24 13.67 1.02 -6.05
CA GLU A 24 13.06 -0.13 -5.38
C GLU A 24 11.55 -0.09 -5.61
N ASP A 25 10.97 -1.27 -5.87
CA ASP A 25 9.53 -1.43 -5.95
C ASP A 25 8.94 -1.33 -4.53
N SER A 26 8.35 -0.19 -4.20
CA SER A 26 7.72 0.03 -2.91
C SER A 26 6.28 -0.48 -2.92
N SER A 27 6.00 -1.55 -2.15
CA SER A 27 4.63 -1.97 -1.86
C SER A 27 4.01 -1.10 -0.77
N THR A 28 2.75 -0.73 -0.93
CA THR A 28 1.97 -0.05 0.13
C THR A 28 0.89 -0.96 0.69
N VAL A 29 0.51 -0.77 1.95
CA VAL A 29 -0.55 -1.53 2.61
C VAL A 29 -1.83 -0.70 2.62
N LEU A 30 -2.87 -1.20 1.93
CA LEU A 30 -4.22 -0.65 2.02
C LEU A 30 -4.96 -1.29 3.20
N LYS A 31 -5.49 -0.46 4.10
CA LYS A 31 -6.39 -0.89 5.17
C LYS A 31 -7.76 -0.27 4.96
N VAL A 32 -8.77 -1.12 4.80
CA VAL A 32 -10.18 -0.70 4.69
C VAL A 32 -10.83 -0.86 6.05
N LYS A 33 -11.55 0.17 6.52
CA LYS A 33 -12.28 0.14 7.79
C LYS A 33 -13.74 0.51 7.53
N LEU A 34 -14.65 -0.19 8.18
CA LEU A 34 -16.07 0.14 8.22
C LEU A 34 -16.35 0.80 9.57
N THR A 35 -17.03 1.94 9.56
CA THR A 35 -17.46 2.68 10.75
C THR A 35 -18.83 3.28 10.45
N ASP A 36 -19.68 3.35 11.46
CA ASP A 36 -20.93 4.10 11.39
C ASP A 36 -20.74 5.55 11.86
N ALA A 37 -21.79 6.36 11.71
CA ALA A 37 -21.86 7.71 12.25
C ALA A 37 -22.81 7.74 13.46
N PRO A 38 -22.65 8.69 14.39
CA PRO A 38 -23.51 8.76 15.58
C PRO A 38 -25.00 8.83 15.21
N ALA A 39 -25.75 7.84 15.66
CA ALA A 39 -27.18 7.75 15.46
C ALA A 39 -27.83 6.87 16.55
N SER A 40 -29.12 7.06 16.78
CA SER A 40 -29.90 6.27 17.74
C SER A 40 -30.42 4.99 17.08
N PHE A 41 -29.53 4.03 16.80
CA PHE A 41 -29.89 2.70 16.30
C PHE A 41 -29.60 1.64 17.36
N GLU A 42 -30.39 0.56 17.35
CA GLU A 42 -30.14 -0.63 18.18
C GLU A 42 -29.04 -1.51 17.55
N GLU A 43 -28.99 -1.57 16.22
CA GLU A 43 -28.00 -2.31 15.44
C GLU A 43 -27.77 -1.66 14.07
N VAL A 44 -26.56 -1.83 13.53
CA VAL A 44 -26.20 -1.42 12.17
C VAL A 44 -25.59 -2.63 11.48
N ASN A 45 -26.43 -3.43 10.84
CA ASN A 45 -26.03 -4.68 10.21
C ASN A 45 -25.61 -4.47 8.76
N VAL A 46 -24.35 -4.78 8.46
CA VAL A 46 -23.77 -4.74 7.11
C VAL A 46 -23.46 -6.15 6.64
N ASP A 47 -24.10 -6.57 5.56
CA ASP A 47 -23.84 -7.86 4.90
C ASP A 47 -22.70 -7.71 3.89
N VAL A 48 -21.48 -8.03 4.33
CA VAL A 48 -20.27 -7.98 3.51
C VAL A 48 -20.20 -9.23 2.64
N LYS A 49 -20.13 -9.04 1.32
CA LYS A 49 -19.96 -10.13 0.34
C LYS A 49 -18.54 -10.25 -0.18
N ALA A 50 -17.95 -9.12 -0.55
CA ALA A 50 -16.59 -9.03 -1.08
C ALA A 50 -16.11 -7.57 -1.00
N VAL A 51 -14.80 -7.37 -0.85
CA VAL A 51 -14.16 -6.06 -1.01
C VAL A 51 -13.34 -6.05 -2.28
N ASN A 52 -13.68 -5.15 -3.20
CA ASN A 52 -12.95 -4.97 -4.45
C ASN A 52 -12.42 -3.54 -4.52
N VAL A 53 -11.19 -3.38 -4.97
CA VAL A 53 -10.53 -2.08 -5.12
C VAL A 53 -10.15 -1.84 -6.56
N LYS A 54 -10.32 -0.59 -7.00
CA LYS A 54 -9.86 -0.13 -8.30
C LYS A 54 -8.85 0.98 -8.09
N LEU A 55 -7.66 0.79 -8.63
CA LEU A 55 -6.59 1.77 -8.55
C LEU A 55 -6.73 2.76 -9.71
N ASP A 56 -6.58 4.04 -9.42
CA ASP A 56 -6.61 5.08 -10.44
C ASP A 56 -5.41 4.94 -11.38
N GLY A 57 -5.63 5.17 -12.68
CA GLY A 57 -4.62 4.98 -13.72
C GLY A 57 -4.37 3.53 -14.15
N ASP A 58 -5.00 2.55 -13.49
CA ASP A 58 -4.97 1.15 -13.95
C ASP A 58 -6.10 0.89 -14.97
N THR A 59 -5.71 0.38 -16.15
CA THR A 59 -6.66 -0.06 -17.19
C THR A 59 -7.16 -1.48 -16.94
N SER A 60 -6.60 -2.17 -15.95
CA SER A 60 -6.96 -3.53 -15.57
C SER A 60 -8.27 -3.60 -14.77
N ASN A 61 -8.68 -4.85 -14.48
CA ASN A 61 -9.93 -5.15 -13.79
C ASN A 61 -9.82 -4.86 -12.28
N TRP A 62 -10.96 -4.81 -11.60
CA TRP A 62 -11.04 -4.73 -10.14
C TRP A 62 -10.15 -5.77 -9.45
N ILE A 63 -9.44 -5.35 -8.41
CA ILE A 63 -8.63 -6.23 -7.56
C ILE A 63 -9.50 -6.67 -6.39
N SER A 64 -9.76 -7.98 -6.28
CA SER A 64 -10.46 -8.55 -5.12
C SER A 64 -9.50 -8.71 -3.94
N LEU A 65 -9.87 -8.16 -2.79
CA LEU A 65 -9.15 -8.40 -1.55
C LEU A 65 -9.62 -9.71 -0.93
N THR A 66 -8.76 -10.34 -0.11
CA THR A 66 -9.20 -11.44 0.76
C THR A 66 -10.24 -10.88 1.73
N THR A 67 -11.45 -11.42 1.69
CA THR A 67 -12.60 -10.96 2.49
C THR A 67 -13.28 -12.18 3.12
N ILE A 68 -13.68 -12.07 4.38
CA ILE A 68 -14.52 -12.99 5.14
C ILE A 68 -15.97 -12.49 5.02
N PRO A 69 -16.80 -13.09 4.15
CA PRO A 69 -18.18 -12.67 3.98
C PRO A 69 -19.01 -12.94 5.25
N GLY A 70 -19.97 -12.07 5.54
CA GLY A 70 -20.81 -12.19 6.73
C GLY A 70 -21.62 -10.93 7.03
N VAL A 71 -22.55 -11.06 7.98
CA VAL A 71 -23.30 -9.92 8.52
C VAL A 71 -22.58 -9.43 9.77
N TYR A 72 -22.20 -8.15 9.77
CA TYR A 72 -21.47 -7.51 10.86
C TYR A 72 -22.31 -6.38 11.44
N ASN A 73 -22.55 -6.40 12.75
CA ASN A 73 -23.15 -5.28 13.47
C ASN A 73 -22.05 -4.26 13.80
N LEU A 74 -22.02 -3.12 13.11
CA LEU A 74 -20.99 -2.10 13.30
C LEU A 74 -21.00 -1.46 14.69
N LEU A 75 -22.17 -1.40 15.35
CA LEU A 75 -22.27 -0.88 16.72
C LEU A 75 -21.54 -1.76 17.74
N ALA A 76 -21.38 -3.06 17.45
CA ALA A 76 -20.62 -3.98 18.29
C ALA A 76 -19.09 -3.86 18.10
N LEU A 77 -18.64 -3.10 17.09
CA LEU A 77 -17.24 -2.95 16.67
C LEU A 77 -16.75 -1.51 16.86
N GLN A 78 -17.16 -0.88 17.96
CA GLN A 78 -16.78 0.48 18.35
C GLN A 78 -15.73 0.47 19.47
N ASP A 79 -15.21 1.66 19.83
CA ASP A 79 -14.31 1.85 20.97
C ASP A 79 -13.04 0.98 20.98
N GLY A 80 -12.50 0.71 19.79
CA GLY A 80 -11.28 -0.09 19.62
C GLY A 80 -11.52 -1.60 19.55
N ILE A 81 -12.78 -2.05 19.58
CA ILE A 81 -13.16 -3.42 19.23
C ILE A 81 -13.23 -3.49 17.71
N ASP A 82 -12.48 -4.40 17.09
CA ASP A 82 -12.53 -4.62 15.64
C ASP A 82 -12.55 -6.12 15.28
N THR A 83 -12.79 -6.40 14.01
CA THR A 83 -12.71 -7.75 13.44
C THR A 83 -12.05 -7.69 12.07
N LEU A 84 -11.41 -8.79 11.67
CA LEU A 84 -10.99 -8.99 10.30
C LEU A 84 -12.22 -9.37 9.47
N ILE A 85 -12.41 -8.63 8.38
CA ILE A 85 -13.45 -8.83 7.37
C ILE A 85 -12.84 -9.14 6.02
#